data_AF-A0A1M6MHY3-F1
#
_entry.id   AF-A0A1M6MHY3-F1
#
_cell.length_a   1.000
_cell.length_b   1.000
_cell.length_c   1.000
_cell.angle_alpha   90.00
_cell.angle_beta   90.00
_cell.angle_gamma   90.00
#
_symmetry.space_group_name_H-M   'P 1'
#
loop_
_entity.id
_entity.type
_entity.pdbx_description
1 polymer ?
#
loop_
_entity_poly.entity_id
_entity_poly.type
_entity_poly.pdbx_seq_one_letter_code
_entity_poly.pdbx_strand_id
1 'polypeptide(L)'
;NNRSERSIKPFVIGRKNWLFANTPRGARASAITYSIIETAKENGLNPFQYLSYLFERLPNLDPTDGNALDQLLPWSDSLPPACRASK
;
A
#
# COMPACT_ATOMS: atom_id res chain seq x y z
N ASN A 1 -3.16 -13.65 20.07
CA ASN A 1 -1.95 -13.05 19.49
C ASN A 1 -1.71 -13.59 18.07
N ASN A 2 -2.65 -13.32 17.17
CA ASN A 2 -2.65 -13.83 15.80
C ASN A 2 -1.87 -12.89 14.84
N ARG A 3 -1.67 -13.30 13.57
CA ARG A 3 -0.97 -12.50 12.54
C ARG A 3 -1.62 -11.13 12.29
N SER A 4 -2.94 -11.09 12.12
CA SER A 4 -3.72 -9.86 11.93
C SER A 4 -3.56 -8.87 13.10
N GLU A 5 -3.53 -9.37 14.34
CA GLU A 5 -3.31 -8.55 15.53
C GLU A 5 -1.90 -7.94 15.56
N ARG A 6 -0.90 -8.63 14.99
CA ARG A 6 0.46 -8.10 14.85
C ARG A 6 0.55 -7.06 13.73
N SER A 7 -0.11 -7.28 12.59
CA SER A 7 -0.13 -6.32 11.48
C SER A 7 -0.80 -4.99 11.84
N ILE A 8 -1.82 -4.98 12.70
CA ILE A 8 -2.52 -3.74 13.09
C ILE A 8 -1.79 -2.95 14.20
N LYS A 9 -0.90 -3.57 14.98
CA LYS A 9 -0.20 -2.92 16.12
C LYS A 9 0.56 -1.65 15.73
N PRO A 10 1.37 -1.60 14.65
CA PRO A 10 2.11 -0.40 14.33
C PRO A 10 1.21 0.75 13.85
N PHE A 11 0.07 0.46 13.21
CA PHE A 11 -0.96 1.46 12.91
C PHE A 11 -1.55 2.06 14.19
N VAL A 12 -1.90 1.21 15.17
CA VAL A 12 -2.48 1.65 16.46
C VAL A 12 -1.52 2.53 17.26
N ILE A 13 -0.22 2.25 17.17
CA ILE A 13 0.82 3.07 17.80
C ILE A 13 1.02 4.39 17.03
N GLY A 14 1.13 4.31 15.70
CA GLY A 14 1.44 5.45 14.82
C GLY A 14 0.33 6.49 14.74
N ARG A 15 -0.95 6.10 14.80
CA ARG A 15 -2.09 7.01 14.66
C ARG A 15 -2.12 8.16 15.68
N LYS A 16 -1.44 8.03 16.83
CA LYS A 16 -1.31 9.10 17.83
C LYS A 16 -0.42 10.25 17.34
N ASN A 17 0.49 9.98 16.40
CA ASN A 17 1.46 10.93 15.87
C ASN A 17 1.12 11.39 14.44
N TRP A 18 0.01 10.93 13.87
CA TRP A 18 -0.41 11.29 12.51
C TRP A 18 -1.47 12.37 12.55
N LEU A 19 -1.11 13.55 12.02
CA LEU A 19 -1.86 14.80 12.13
C LEU A 19 -3.37 14.67 11.78
N PHE A 20 -3.71 13.84 10.80
CA PHE A 20 -5.08 13.70 10.30
C PHE A 20 -5.82 12.44 10.78
N ALA A 21 -5.16 11.56 11.53
CA ALA A 21 -5.78 10.31 12.00
C ALA A 21 -6.87 10.52 13.06
N ASN A 22 -7.07 11.75 13.54
CA ASN A 22 -8.14 12.15 14.46
C ASN A 22 -9.46 12.56 13.77
N THR A 23 -9.45 12.78 12.45
CA THR A 23 -10.67 13.09 11.68
C THR A 23 -11.21 11.83 10.99
N PRO A 24 -12.54 11.67 10.77
CA PRO A 24 -13.07 10.52 10.06
C PRO A 24 -12.47 10.33 8.66
N ARG A 25 -12.23 11.43 7.94
CA ARG A 25 -11.62 11.41 6.61
C ARG A 25 -10.16 10.96 6.65
N GLY A 26 -9.37 11.52 7.56
CA GLY A 26 -7.95 11.15 7.67
C GLY A 26 -7.74 9.77 8.29
N ALA A 27 -8.61 9.32 9.20
CA ALA A 27 -8.63 7.94 9.69
C ALA A 27 -8.90 6.95 8.56
N ARG A 28 -9.90 7.23 7.70
CA ARG A 28 -10.19 6.40 6.51
C ARG A 28 -9.01 6.38 5.55
N ALA A 29 -8.45 7.53 5.21
CA ALA A 29 -7.29 7.61 4.32
C ALA A 29 -6.09 6.82 4.88
N SER A 30 -5.79 6.99 6.16
CA SER A 30 -4.71 6.27 6.84
C SER A 30 -4.94 4.76 6.80
N ALA A 31 -6.17 4.30 7.04
CA ALA A 31 -6.51 2.88 7.00
C ALA A 31 -6.35 2.27 5.60
N ILE A 32 -6.74 3.01 4.54
CA ILE A 32 -6.55 2.58 3.14
C ILE A 32 -5.05 2.46 2.83
N THR A 33 -4.27 3.50 3.12
CA THR A 33 -2.82 3.49 2.88
C THR A 33 -2.14 2.34 3.61
N TYR A 34 -2.51 2.09 4.86
CA TYR A 34 -1.94 1.00 5.64
C TYR A 34 -2.32 -0.38 5.08
N SER A 35 -3.55 -0.53 4.59
CA SER A 35 -4.01 -1.76 3.95
C SER A 35 -3.19 -2.08 2.69
N ILE A 36 -2.88 -1.06 1.88
CA ILE A 36 -2.00 -1.21 0.69
C ILE A 36 -0.59 -1.62 1.11
N ILE A 37 -0.02 -0.98 2.14
CA ILE A 37 1.31 -1.29 2.66
C ILE A 37 1.40 -2.74 3.15
N GLU A 38 0.44 -3.18 3.97
CA GLU A 38 0.44 -4.55 4.49
C GLU A 38 0.25 -5.56 3.35
N THR A 39 -0.63 -5.28 2.39
CA THR A 39 -0.80 -6.14 1.21
C THR A 39 0.50 -6.24 0.40
N ALA A 40 1.22 -5.14 0.21
CA ALA A 40 2.51 -5.15 -0.49
C ALA A 40 3.56 -6.00 0.23
N LYS A 41 3.66 -5.89 1.56
CA LYS A 41 4.56 -6.74 2.37
C LYS A 41 4.21 -8.22 2.24
N GLU A 42 2.93 -8.56 2.30
CA GLU A 42 2.46 -9.94 2.18
C GLU A 42 2.72 -10.54 0.79
N ASN A 43 2.85 -9.70 -0.25
CA ASN A 43 3.27 -10.10 -1.60
C ASN A 43 4.80 -10.05 -1.80
N GLY A 44 5.60 -9.84 -0.74
CA GLY A 44 7.05 -9.81 -0.83
C GLY A 44 7.61 -8.56 -1.53
N LEU A 45 6.86 -7.45 -1.52
CA LEU A 45 7.29 -6.18 -2.08
C LEU A 45 7.93 -5.28 -1.02
N ASN A 46 8.84 -4.41 -1.45
CA ASN A 46 9.27 -3.27 -0.65
C ASN A 46 8.18 -2.19 -0.69
N PRO A 47 7.50 -1.87 0.42
CA PRO A 47 6.34 -0.97 0.39
C PRO A 47 6.67 0.44 -0.06
N PHE A 48 7.87 0.94 0.23
CA PHE A 48 8.28 2.28 -0.19
C PHE A 48 8.44 2.34 -1.71
N GLN A 49 9.20 1.40 -2.29
CA GLN A 49 9.42 1.35 -3.73
C GLN A 49 8.11 1.11 -4.49
N TYR A 50 7.25 0.23 -3.95
CA TYR A 50 5.94 -0.04 -4.53
C TYR A 50 5.02 1.19 -4.52
N LEU A 51 4.94 1.93 -3.41
CA LEU A 51 4.15 3.16 -3.36
C LEU A 51 4.69 4.25 -4.29
N SER A 52 6.01 4.42 -4.38
CA SER A 52 6.62 5.36 -5.34
C SER A 52 6.24 5.01 -6.77
N TYR A 53 6.36 3.73 -7.15
CA TYR A 53 5.97 3.24 -8.46
C TYR A 53 4.47 3.46 -8.74
N LEU A 54 3.60 3.19 -7.77
CA LEU A 54 2.16 3.45 -7.89
C LEU A 54 1.88 4.94 -8.12
N PHE A 55 2.50 5.85 -7.35
CA PHE A 55 2.28 7.28 -7.51
C PHE A 55 2.81 7.85 -8.82
N GLU A 56 3.84 7.23 -9.40
CA GLU A 56 4.33 7.59 -10.74
C GLU A 56 3.43 7.06 -11.87
N ARG A 57 2.87 5.85 -11.71
CA ARG A 57 2.11 5.19 -12.79
C ARG A 57 0.62 5.51 -12.77
N LEU A 58 -0.01 5.57 -11.60
CA LEU A 58 -1.46 5.80 -11.47
C LEU A 58 -1.97 7.06 -12.19
N PRO A 59 -1.29 8.23 -12.14
CA PRO A 59 -1.77 9.42 -12.84
C PRO A 59 -1.71 9.31 -14.36
N ASN A 60 -0.90 8.39 -14.88
CA ASN A 60 -0.67 8.18 -16.31
C ASN A 60 -1.50 7.01 -16.87
N LEU A 61 -2.30 6.34 -16.04
CA LEU A 61 -3.18 5.28 -16.50
C LEU A 61 -4.42 5.84 -17.17
N ASP A 62 -4.86 5.16 -18.22
CA ASP A 62 -6.16 5.43 -18.82
C ASP A 62 -7.26 4.85 -17.91
N PRO A 63 -8.14 5.68 -17.31
CA PRO A 63 -9.21 5.21 -16.44
C PRO A 63 -10.30 4.43 -17.20
N THR A 64 -10.30 4.44 -18.53
CA THR A 64 -11.25 3.68 -19.36
C THR A 64 -10.78 2.25 -19.63
N ASP A 65 -9.50 1.96 -19.44
CA ASP A 65 -8.94 0.61 -19.57
C ASP A 65 -9.07 -0.14 -18.24
N GLY A 66 -10.07 -1.04 -18.18
CA GLY A 66 -10.36 -1.84 -17.00
C GLY A 66 -9.24 -2.80 -16.58
N ASN A 67 -8.32 -3.13 -17.49
CA ASN A 67 -7.23 -4.07 -17.24
C ASN A 67 -5.90 -3.38 -16.89
N ALA A 68 -5.81 -2.06 -17.08
CA ALA A 68 -4.56 -1.34 -16.85
C ALA A 68 -4.17 -1.29 -15.37
N LEU A 69 -5.15 -1.37 -14.46
CA LEU A 69 -4.92 -1.49 -13.02
C LEU A 69 -4.32 -2.84 -12.62
N ASP A 70 -4.66 -3.93 -13.31
CA ASP A 70 -4.19 -5.28 -12.96
C ASP A 70 -2.67 -5.37 -12.96
N GLN A 71 -2.02 -4.61 -13.85
CA GLN A 71 -0.57 -4.55 -13.97
C GLN A 71 0.12 -3.88 -12.78
N LEU A 72 -0.61 -3.05 -12.02
CA LEU A 72 -0.11 -2.35 -10.84
C LEU A 72 -0.41 -3.08 -9.53
N LEU A 73 -1.23 -4.13 -9.56
CA LEU A 73 -1.60 -4.88 -8.36
C LEU A 73 -0.39 -5.59 -7.75
N PRO A 74 -0.36 -5.79 -6.42
CA PRO A 74 0.83 -6.25 -5.72
C PRO A 74 1.23 -7.70 -6.05
N TRP A 75 0.32 -8.48 -6.63
CA TRP A 75 0.58 -9.83 -7.15
C TRP A 75 0.91 -9.87 -8.64
N SER A 76 1.00 -8.71 -9.31
CA SER A 76 1.29 -8.67 -10.75
C SER A 76 2.73 -9.06 -11.06
N ASP A 77 2.91 -9.86 -12.11
CA ASP A 77 4.22 -10.23 -12.65
C ASP A 77 4.89 -9.09 -13.41
N SER A 78 4.13 -8.08 -13.85
CA SER A 78 4.67 -6.92 -14.57
C SER A 78 5.38 -5.88 -13.68
N LEU A 79 5.39 -6.09 -12.36
CA LEU A 79 6.01 -5.14 -11.42
C LEU A 79 7.54 -5.10 -11.60
N PRO A 80 8.16 -3.90 -11.54
CA PRO A 80 9.60 -3.77 -11.66
C PRO A 80 10.37 -4.56 -10.58
N PRO A 81 11.55 -5.12 -10.91
CA PRO A 81 12.41 -5.80 -9.93
C PRO A 81 12.76 -4.93 -8.72
N ALA A 82 12.88 -3.61 -8.91
CA ALA A 82 13.13 -2.65 -7.84
C ALA A 82 12.03 -2.60 -6.77
N CYS A 83 10.79 -3.00 -7.10
CA CYS A 83 9.70 -3.07 -6.14
C CYS A 83 9.74 -4.36 -5.30
N ARG A 84 10.48 -5.38 -5.71
CA ARG A 84 10.56 -6.65 -4.97
C ARG A 84 11.47 -6.46 -3.76
N ALA A 85 11.09 -7.01 -2.61
CA ALA A 85 11.95 -6.98 -1.43
C ALA A 85 13.19 -7.86 -1.69
N SER A 86 14.39 -7.32 -1.44
CA SER A 86 15.59 -8.16 -1.39
C SER A 86 15.43 -9.16 -0.25
N LYS A 87 15.71 -10.43 -0.54
CA LYS A 87 15.88 -11.45 0.50
C LYS A 87 17.06 -11.13 1.40
#